data_AF-A0A7L3M298-F1
#
_entry.id   AF-A0A7L3M298-F1
#
_cell.length_a   1.000
_cell.length_b   1.000
_cell.length_c   1.000
_cell.angle_alpha   90.00
_cell.angle_beta   90.00
_cell.angle_gamma   90.00
#
_symmetry.space_group_name_H-M   'P 1'
#
loop_
_entity.id
_entity.type
_entity.pdbx_description
1 polymer ?
#
loop_
_entity_poly.entity_id
_entity_poly.type
_entity_poly.pdbx_seq_one_letter_code
_entity_poly.pdbx_strand_id
1 'polypeptide(L)' 'IPDSIGKDIEKACQSIYPLHDVYVRKVKMLKKPKFELGKLMELHGEGGGAGKPSGDEAGTKVERADGYEPPVQESV' A
#
# COMPACT_ATOMS: atom_id res chain seq x y z
N ILE A 1 -0.26 10.27 -4.59
CA ILE A 1 1.00 9.50 -4.40
C ILE A 1 1.63 9.35 -5.78
N PRO A 2 2.85 9.85 -6.02
CA PRO A 2 3.49 9.74 -7.32
C PRO A 2 3.92 8.28 -7.60
N ASP A 3 3.74 7.81 -8.84
CA ASP A 3 4.20 6.50 -9.30
C ASP A 3 5.70 6.54 -9.64
N SER A 4 6.53 6.77 -8.62
CA SER A 4 7.99 6.84 -8.77
C SER A 4 8.58 5.47 -9.13
N ILE A 5 7.98 4.39 -8.62
CA ILE A 5 8.43 3.02 -8.86
C ILE A 5 8.34 2.67 -10.35
N GLY A 6 7.24 3.01 -11.03
CA GLY A 6 7.12 2.79 -12.48
C GLY A 6 8.23 3.49 -13.28
N LYS A 7 8.52 4.75 -12.94
CA LYS A 7 9.56 5.56 -13.60
C LYS A 7 10.98 5.04 -13.34
N ASP A 8 11.24 4.57 -12.13
CA ASP A 8 12.54 3.99 -11.78
C ASP A 8 12.80 2.70 -12.56
N ILE A 9 11.77 1.88 -12.78
CA ILE A 9 11.85 0.66 -13.61
C ILE A 9 12.08 1.02 -15.08
N GLU A 10 11.32 1.99 -15.62
CA GLU A 10 11.50 2.46 -17.00
C GLU A 10 12.95 2.90 -17.27
N LYS A 11 13.51 3.71 -16.36
CA LYS A 11 14.89 4.17 -16.44
C LYS A 11 15.90 3.03 -16.33
N ALA A 12 15.69 2.07 -15.43
CA ALA A 12 16.60 0.95 -15.23
C ALA A 12 16.62 -0.01 -16.43
N CYS A 13 15.47 -0.20 -17.09
CA CYS A 13 15.34 -1.11 -18.24
C CYS A 13 15.75 -0.48 -19.58
N GLN A 14 15.93 0.85 -19.65
CA GLN A 14 16.25 1.60 -20.87
C GLN A 14 17.48 1.08 -21.63
N SER A 15 18.47 0.49 -20.94
CA SER A 15 19.70 -0.05 -21.55
C SER A 15 19.52 -1.41 -22.23
N ILE A 16 18.46 -2.15 -21.87
CA ILE A 16 18.17 -3.48 -22.41
C ILE A 16 17.12 -3.37 -23.52
N TYR A 17 15.99 -2.76 -23.20
CA TYR A 17 14.89 -2.54 -24.14
C TYR A 17 14.02 -1.37 -23.66
N PRO A 18 13.67 -0.43 -24.54
CA PRO A 18 12.81 0.70 -24.15
C PRO A 18 11.41 0.18 -23.81
N LEU A 19 11.01 0.37 -22.55
CA LEU A 19 9.68 0.04 -22.07
C LEU A 19 8.82 1.32 -22.01
N HIS A 20 7.54 1.18 -22.33
CA HIS A 20 6.55 2.24 -22.16
C HIS A 20 5.42 1.69 -21.28
N ASP A 21 4.72 2.59 -20.58
CA ASP A 21 3.52 2.28 -19.79
C ASP A 21 3.76 1.25 -18.67
N VAL A 22 4.74 1.54 -17.80
CA VAL A 22 5.10 0.70 -16.65
C VAL A 22 4.31 1.12 -15.41
N TYR A 23 3.52 0.19 -14.85
CA TYR A 23 2.68 0.44 -13.67
C TYR A 23 2.70 -0.71 -12.66
N VAL A 24 2.45 -0.38 -11.40
CA VAL A 24 2.19 -1.39 -10.35
C VAL A 24 0.75 -1.90 -10.49
N ARG A 25 0.58 -3.04 -11.16
CA ARG A 25 -0.75 -3.60 -11.46
C ARG A 25 -1.52 -4.12 -10.23
N LYS A 26 -0.82 -4.61 -9.20
CA LYS A 26 -1.47 -5.21 -8.01
C LYS A 26 -0.58 -5.11 -6.78
N VAL A 27 -1.09 -4.50 -5.71
CA VAL A 27 -0.49 -4.55 -4.38
C VAL A 27 -1.39 -5.39 -3.47
N LYS A 28 -0.90 -6.54 -3.00
CA LYS A 28 -1.63 -7.42 -2.06
C LYS A 28 -1.08 -7.24 -0.65
N MET A 29 -1.96 -6.95 0.31
CA MET A 29 -1.63 -7.10 1.73
C MET A 29 -1.71 -8.57 2.14
N LEU A 30 -0.57 -9.16 2.51
CA LEU A 30 -0.48 -10.58 2.93
C LEU A 30 -0.81 -10.77 4.42
N LYS A 31 -0.41 -9.82 5.25
CA LYS A 31 -0.72 -9.76 6.68
C LYS A 31 -1.30 -8.40 6.99
N LYS A 32 -2.46 -8.37 7.65
CA LYS A 32 -2.97 -7.12 8.19
C LYS A 32 -2.15 -6.79 9.44
N PRO A 33 -1.68 -5.55 9.60
CA PRO A 33 -1.06 -5.14 10.84
C PRO A 33 -2.07 -5.29 11.98
N LYS A 34 -1.57 -5.53 13.20
CA LYS A 34 -2.41 -5.51 14.38
C LYS A 34 -3.08 -4.15 14.49
N PHE A 35 -4.40 -4.15 14.74
CA PHE A 35 -5.16 -2.92 14.85
C PHE A 35 -4.78 -2.19 16.13
N GLU A 36 -4.17 -1.03 15.99
CA GLU A 36 -3.77 -0.17 17.08
C GLU A 36 -4.43 1.19 16.86
N LEU A 37 -5.32 1.59 17.78
CA LEU A 37 -6.12 2.81 17.65
C LEU A 37 -5.22 4.06 17.53
N GLY A 38 -4.10 4.10 18.25
CA GLY A 38 -3.15 5.22 18.18
C GLY A 38 -2.52 5.40 16.79
N LYS A 39 -2.08 4.30 16.15
CA LYS A 39 -1.52 4.35 14.78
C LYS A 39 -2.56 4.75 13.75
N LEU A 40 -3.82 4.35 13.95
CA LEU A 40 -4.90 4.76 13.07
C LEU A 40 -5.21 6.26 13.21
N MET A 41 -5.30 6.75 14.44
CA MET A 41 -5.57 8.17 14.70
C MET A 41 -4.43 9.07 14.22
N GLU A 42 -3.18 8.59 14.24
CA GLU A 42 -2.04 9.30 13.63
C GLU A 42 -2.17 9.42 12.11
N LEU A 43 -2.60 8.35 11.42
CA LEU A 43 -2.80 8.36 9.97
C LEU A 43 -4.03 9.18 9.53
N HIS A 44 -5.03 9.35 10.42
CA HIS A 44 -6.28 10.06 10.14
C HIS A 44 -6.30 11.50 10.70
N GLY A 45 -5.33 11.85 11.54
CA GLY A 45 -5.21 13.15 12.18
C GLY A 45 -4.24 14.03 11.42
N GLU A 46 -4.77 15.01 10.70
CA GLU A 46 -3.99 16.10 10.12
C GLU A 46 -3.47 17.00 11.27
N GLY A 47 -2.30 16.65 11.83
CA GLY A 47 -1.56 17.45 12.80
C GLY A 47 -2.18 17.59 14.20
N GLY A 48 -1.80 16.73 15.15
CA GLY A 48 -2.02 17.05 16.57
C GLY A 48 -1.89 15.90 17.56
N GLY A 49 -0.74 15.83 18.24
CA GLY A 49 -0.69 15.57 19.69
C GLY A 49 -0.86 14.14 20.21
N ALA A 50 0.28 13.54 20.58
CA ALA A 50 0.52 12.74 21.78
C ALA A 50 -0.35 11.50 22.06
N GLY A 51 0.25 10.31 21.87
CA GLY A 51 -0.21 9.08 22.50
C GLY A 51 0.58 7.86 22.05
N LYS A 52 1.66 7.52 22.77
CA LYS A 52 2.38 6.24 22.62
C LYS A 52 1.47 5.08 23.04
N PRO A 53 1.40 3.99 22.24
CA PRO A 53 1.48 2.66 22.82
C PRO A 53 2.53 1.78 22.14
N SER A 54 3.12 0.94 23.00
CA SER A 54 4.17 -0.05 22.77
C SER A 54 3.79 -1.08 21.71
N GLY A 55 4.78 -1.48 20.90
CA GLY A 55 4.62 -2.40 19.79
C GLY A 55 4.60 -3.88 20.18
N ASP A 56 3.92 -4.65 19.33
CA ASP A 56 4.16 -6.07 19.09
C ASP A 56 3.82 -6.34 17.61
N GLU A 57 4.79 -6.79 16.82
CA GLU A 57 4.82 -6.71 15.34
C GLU A 57 4.13 -7.88 14.60
N ALA A 58 3.42 -8.76 15.29
CA ALA A 58 2.78 -9.91 14.64
C ALA A 58 1.38 -9.57 14.08
N GLY A 59 1.30 -9.34 12.77
CA GLY A 59 0.04 -9.19 12.03
C GLY A 59 -0.65 -10.52 11.68
N THR A 60 -1.97 -10.50 11.53
CA THR A 60 -2.79 -11.68 11.16
C THR A 60 -2.72 -11.98 9.66
N LYS A 61 -2.59 -13.25 9.27
CA LYS A 61 -2.61 -13.70 7.86
C LYS A 61 -3.95 -13.35 7.22
N VAL A 62 -3.90 -12.77 6.02
CA VAL A 62 -5.09 -12.42 5.25
C VAL A 62 -5.38 -13.56 4.28
N GLU A 63 -6.49 -14.28 4.48
CA GLU A 63 -7.00 -15.23 3.48
C GLU A 63 -7.82 -14.48 2.43
N ARG A 64 -7.46 -14.63 1.16
CA ARG A 64 -8.19 -14.08 0.00
C ARG A 64 -8.24 -15.13 -1.10
N ALA A 65 -9.45 -15.46 -1.55
CA ALA A 65 -9.66 -16.26 -2.75
C ALA A 65 -9.16 -15.49 -3.98
N ASP A 66 -8.57 -16.20 -4.95
CA ASP A 66 -7.80 -15.63 -6.07
C ASP A 66 -8.59 -14.71 -7.02
N GLY A 67 -9.91 -14.63 -6.89
CA GLY A 67 -10.83 -13.85 -7.72
C GLY A 67 -11.48 -12.61 -7.06
N TYR A 68 -10.89 -12.03 -6.01
CA TYR A 68 -11.40 -10.75 -5.47
C TYR A 68 -11.16 -9.61 -6.47
N GLU A 69 -12.16 -9.31 -7.29
CA GLU A 69 -12.31 -8.03 -7.98
C GLU A 69 -12.87 -7.00 -6.99
N PRO A 70 -12.18 -5.87 -6.78
CA PRO A 70 -12.74 -4.79 -5.97
C PRO A 70 -13.98 -4.24 -6.68
N PRO A 71 -15.07 -3.96 -5.95
CA PRO A 71 -16.24 -3.32 -6.54
C PRO A 71 -15.83 -1.99 -7.16
N VAL A 72 -16.31 -1.75 -8.39
CA VAL A 72 -16.10 -0.48 -9.09
C VAL A 72 -16.79 0.61 -8.26
N GLN A 73 -16.01 1.57 -7.75
CA GLN A 73 -16.56 2.74 -7.07
C GLN A 73 -17.35 3.58 -8.10
N GLU A 74 -18.65 3.74 -7.90
CA GLU A 74 -19.50 4.55 -8.78
C GLU A 74 -19.36 6.07 -8.56
N SER A 75 -18.64 6.52 -7.53
CA SER A 75 -18.28 7.94 -7.37
C SER A 75 -17.18 8.16 -6.32
N VAL A 76 -16.46 9.28 -6.50
CA VAL A 76 -15.31 9.79 -5.74
C VAL A 76 -15.59 9.93 -4.25
#